data_AF-A0A967FGL5-F1
#
_entry.id   AF-A0A967FGL5-F1
#
_cell.length_a   1.000
_cell.length_b   1.000
_cell.length_c   1.000
_cell.angle_alpha   90.00
_cell.angle_beta   90.00
_cell.angle_gamma   90.00
#
_symmetry.space_group_name_H-M   'P 1'
#
loop_
_entity.id
_entity.type
_entity.pdbx_description
1 polymer ?
#
loop_
_entity_poly.entity_id
_entity_poly.type
_entity_poly.pdbx_seq_one_letter_code
_entity_poly.pdbx_strand_id
1 'polypeptide(L)'
;FLLGMFDAPERVPFSKIPCEVINSEAHQALALQAARESIVLLKNKDNFLPLDKSIESIAIIGPNADDLQSLLGNYNGTPAAASTLLRGIHEKVSPKTKLYYAQGS
;
A
#
# COMPACT_ATOMS: atom_id res chain seq x y z
N PHE A 1 36.83 2.51 -5.73
CA PHE A 1 36.68 3.94 -6.07
C PHE A 1 35.42 4.29 -6.89
N LEU A 2 34.52 3.36 -7.26
CA LEU A 2 33.35 3.68 -8.10
C LEU A 2 32.20 4.39 -7.36
N LEU A 3 32.00 4.09 -6.07
CA LEU A 3 30.96 4.70 -5.24
C LEU A 3 31.44 5.95 -4.48
N GLY A 4 32.60 6.53 -4.82
CA GLY A 4 33.03 7.82 -4.24
C GLY A 4 33.21 7.89 -2.72
N MET A 5 33.24 6.76 -2.00
CA MET A 5 33.27 6.72 -0.52
C MET A 5 34.49 7.41 0.14
N PHE A 6 35.53 7.71 -0.64
CA PHE A 6 36.74 8.40 -0.20
C PHE A 6 36.92 9.79 -0.84
N ASP A 7 36.00 10.20 -1.72
CA ASP A 7 36.04 11.50 -2.37
C ASP A 7 35.31 12.56 -1.51
N ALA A 8 35.65 13.84 -1.71
CA ALA A 8 34.92 14.94 -1.10
C ALA A 8 33.43 14.91 -1.52
N PRO A 9 32.46 15.16 -0.62
CA PRO A 9 31.03 15.01 -0.89
C PRO A 9 30.53 15.75 -2.13
N GLU A 10 31.13 16.90 -2.45
CA GLU A 10 30.77 17.74 -3.61
C GLU A 10 31.06 17.04 -4.94
N ARG A 11 32.01 16.10 -4.94
CA ARG A 11 32.41 15.29 -6.10
C ARG A 11 31.57 14.01 -6.22
N VAL A 12 30.75 13.69 -5.23
CA VAL A 12 29.96 12.45 -5.15
C VAL A 12 28.50 12.73 -5.54
N PRO A 13 28.01 12.28 -6.71
CA PRO A 13 26.67 12.63 -7.19
C PRO A 13 25.53 12.27 -6.24
N PHE A 14 25.61 11.11 -5.60
CA PHE A 14 24.56 10.60 -4.70
C PHE A 14 24.58 11.27 -3.32
N SER A 15 25.68 11.90 -2.91
CA SER A 15 25.73 12.75 -1.69
C SER A 15 24.89 14.02 -1.82
N LYS A 16 24.48 14.38 -3.05
CA LYS A 16 23.64 15.55 -3.34
C LYS A 16 22.15 15.23 -3.33
N ILE A 17 21.76 13.96 -3.18
CA ILE A 17 20.36 13.56 -3.13
C ILE A 17 19.81 13.97 -1.75
N PRO A 18 18.84 14.88 -1.70
CA PRO A 18 18.38 15.43 -0.44
C PRO A 18 17.37 14.47 0.22
N CYS A 19 17.24 14.48 1.54
CA CYS A 19 16.37 13.56 2.27
C CYS A 19 14.89 13.68 1.86
N GLU A 20 14.48 14.84 1.35
CA GLU A 20 13.13 15.15 0.89
C GLU A 20 12.68 14.28 -0.29
N VAL A 21 13.59 13.62 -1.02
CA VAL A 21 13.19 12.66 -2.06
C VAL A 21 12.69 11.34 -1.47
N ILE A 22 13.08 11.02 -0.23
CA ILE A 22 12.66 9.81 0.46
C ILE A 22 11.15 9.90 0.68
N ASN A 23 10.41 8.90 0.20
CA ASN A 23 8.96 8.88 0.26
C ASN A 23 8.28 10.13 -0.35
N SER A 24 8.88 10.76 -1.36
CA SER A 24 8.26 11.87 -2.09
C SER A 24 6.92 11.48 -2.73
N GLU A 25 6.07 12.47 -3.04
CA GLU A 25 4.78 12.23 -3.70
C GLU A 25 4.91 11.42 -5.00
N ALA A 26 5.98 11.68 -5.77
CA ALA A 26 6.27 10.93 -6.99
C ALA A 26 6.54 9.44 -6.71
N HIS A 27 7.32 9.12 -5.66
CA HIS A 27 7.56 7.74 -5.24
C HIS A 27 6.28 7.07 -4.70
N GLN A 28 5.47 7.80 -3.94
CA GLN A 28 4.18 7.29 -3.44
C GLN A 28 3.21 6.98 -4.59
N ALA A 29 3.13 7.87 -5.58
CA ALA A 29 2.29 7.68 -6.76
C ALA A 29 2.73 6.46 -7.59
N LEU A 30 4.05 6.30 -7.81
CA LEU A 30 4.61 5.14 -8.50
C LEU A 30 4.34 3.83 -7.74
N ALA A 31 4.54 3.82 -6.41
CA ALA A 31 4.26 2.66 -5.58
C ALA A 31 2.77 2.27 -5.62
N LEU A 32 1.88 3.25 -5.58
CA LEU A 32 0.43 3.03 -5.69
C LEU A 32 0.04 2.47 -7.07
N GLN A 33 0.65 2.97 -8.14
CA GLN A 33 0.42 2.45 -9.48
C GLN A 33 0.90 0.99 -9.59
N ALA A 34 2.14 0.72 -9.18
CA ALA A 34 2.71 -0.62 -9.20
C ALA A 34 1.85 -1.61 -8.39
N ALA A 35 1.37 -1.22 -7.20
CA ALA A 35 0.48 -2.03 -6.39
C ALA A 35 -0.85 -2.34 -7.09
N ARG A 36 -1.46 -1.35 -7.77
CA ARG A 36 -2.73 -1.55 -8.51
C ARG A 36 -2.57 -2.51 -9.69
N GLU A 37 -1.44 -2.43 -10.39
CA GLU A 37 -1.14 -3.27 -11.56
C GLU A 37 -0.66 -4.67 -11.17
N SER A 38 -0.24 -4.87 -9.92
CA SER A 38 0.26 -6.17 -9.42
C SER A 38 -0.82 -7.14 -8.95
N ILE A 39 -2.09 -6.71 -8.86
CA ILE A 39 -3.20 -7.55 -8.39
C ILE A 39 -3.77 -8.38 -9.54
N VAL A 40 -3.85 -9.70 -9.35
CA VAL A 40 -4.40 -10.63 -10.35
C VAL A 40 -5.79 -11.12 -9.94
N LEU A 41 -6.79 -10.88 -10.78
CA LEU A 41 -8.14 -11.42 -10.61
C LEU A 41 -8.20 -12.87 -11.10
N LEU A 42 -8.17 -13.84 -10.17
CA LEU A 42 -8.17 -15.26 -10.51
C LEU A 42 -9.55 -15.81 -10.87
N LYS A 43 -10.63 -15.25 -10.32
CA LYS A 43 -12.01 -15.70 -10.54
C LYS A 43 -12.98 -14.54 -10.37
N ASN A 44 -13.92 -14.40 -11.31
CA ASN A 44 -15.07 -13.51 -11.19
C ASN A 44 -16.31 -14.23 -11.71
N LYS A 45 -17.14 -14.73 -10.80
CA LYS A 45 -18.36 -15.46 -11.14
C LYS A 45 -19.53 -14.47 -11.15
N ASP A 46 -20.46 -14.64 -12.08
CA ASP A 46 -21.73 -13.90 -12.11
C ASP A 46 -21.55 -12.37 -12.12
N ASN A 47 -20.42 -11.88 -12.67
CA ASN A 47 -20.02 -10.46 -12.67
C ASN A 47 -20.07 -9.80 -11.28
N PHE A 48 -19.70 -10.55 -10.24
CA PHE A 48 -19.73 -10.07 -8.86
C PHE A 48 -18.86 -8.83 -8.61
N LEU A 49 -17.70 -8.76 -9.26
CA LEU A 49 -16.82 -7.58 -9.21
C LEU A 49 -16.96 -6.74 -10.49
N PRO A 50 -16.84 -5.39 -10.40
CA PRO A 50 -16.58 -4.60 -9.18
C PRO A 50 -17.81 -4.51 -8.26
N LEU A 51 -17.57 -4.35 -6.96
CA LEU A 51 -18.64 -4.16 -5.98
C LEU A 51 -19.38 -2.83 -6.22
N ASP A 52 -20.71 -2.86 -6.01
CA ASP A 52 -21.51 -1.64 -6.06
C ASP A 52 -21.14 -0.69 -4.90
N LYS A 53 -21.07 0.60 -5.19
CA LYS A 53 -20.79 1.64 -4.19
C LYS A 53 -22.01 1.98 -3.33
N SER A 54 -23.20 1.48 -3.69
CA SER A 54 -24.44 1.63 -2.92
C SER A 54 -24.66 0.53 -1.90
N ILE A 55 -23.70 -0.39 -1.70
CA ILE A 55 -23.80 -1.44 -0.69
C ILE A 55 -24.03 -0.81 0.69
N GLU A 56 -25.10 -1.25 1.36
CA GLU A 56 -25.48 -0.75 2.68
C GLU A 56 -24.54 -1.23 3.79
N SER A 57 -24.01 -2.45 3.67
CA SER A 57 -23.10 -3.03 4.65
C SER A 57 -22.07 -3.98 4.04
N ILE A 58 -20.86 -3.96 4.58
CA ILE A 58 -19.75 -4.84 4.19
C ILE A 58 -19.16 -5.46 5.46
N ALA A 59 -18.99 -6.79 5.45
CA ALA A 59 -18.22 -7.50 6.44
C ALA A 59 -16.81 -7.79 5.90
N ILE A 60 -15.79 -7.42 6.67
CA ILE A 60 -14.38 -7.66 6.38
C ILE A 60 -13.90 -8.69 7.39
N ILE A 61 -13.56 -9.89 6.92
CA ILE A 61 -13.25 -11.02 7.79
C ILE A 61 -11.92 -11.65 7.35
N GLY A 62 -11.04 -11.90 8.32
CA GLY A 62 -9.81 -12.67 8.12
C GLY A 62 -8.60 -12.08 8.84
N PRO A 63 -7.61 -12.92 9.20
CA PRO A 63 -6.47 -12.51 10.02
C PRO A 63 -5.58 -11.44 9.37
N ASN A 64 -5.59 -11.36 8.03
CA ASN A 64 -4.77 -10.42 7.28
C ASN A 64 -5.48 -9.09 6.99
N ALA A 65 -6.75 -8.95 7.39
CA ALA A 65 -7.55 -7.77 7.03
C ALA A 65 -7.00 -6.47 7.64
N ASP A 66 -6.40 -6.55 8.84
CA ASP A 66 -5.79 -5.40 9.53
C ASP A 66 -4.42 -5.73 10.11
N ASP A 67 -3.62 -6.53 9.38
CA ASP A 67 -2.26 -6.91 9.79
C ASP A 67 -1.20 -6.26 8.90
N LEU A 68 -0.34 -5.44 9.51
CA LEU A 68 0.76 -4.76 8.82
C LEU A 68 1.85 -5.75 8.38
N GLN A 69 2.11 -6.81 9.15
CA GLN A 69 3.17 -7.77 8.80
C GLN A 69 2.80 -8.54 7.53
N SER A 70 1.56 -9.02 7.44
CA SER A 70 1.02 -9.65 6.24
C SER A 70 1.01 -8.71 5.03
N LEU A 71 0.73 -7.42 5.22
CA LEU A 71 0.76 -6.43 4.14
C LEU A 71 2.18 -6.21 3.59
N LEU A 72 3.18 -6.09 4.46
CA LEU A 72 4.56 -5.79 4.06
C LEU A 72 5.29 -7.02 3.52
N GLY A 73 4.93 -8.21 3.98
CA GLY A 73 5.65 -9.43 3.63
C GLY A 73 7.10 -9.39 4.09
N ASN A 74 7.99 -10.00 3.29
CA ASN A 74 9.43 -10.12 3.61
C ASN A 74 10.26 -9.07 2.88
N TYR A 75 11.50 -8.83 3.34
CA TYR A 75 12.48 -7.94 2.70
C TYR A 75 11.95 -6.50 2.47
N ASN A 76 11.41 -5.90 3.53
CA ASN A 76 10.95 -4.51 3.54
C ASN A 76 11.79 -3.65 4.50
N GLY A 77 11.76 -2.33 4.27
CA GLY A 77 12.19 -1.33 5.25
C GLY A 77 10.99 -0.76 6.02
N THR A 78 11.24 0.16 6.96
CA THR A 78 10.17 0.82 7.71
C THR A 78 9.40 1.80 6.80
N PRO A 79 8.09 1.58 6.53
CA PRO A 79 7.32 2.49 5.70
C PRO A 79 6.98 3.77 6.48
N ALA A 80 6.90 4.90 5.78
CA ALA A 80 6.42 6.16 6.38
C ALA A 80 4.93 6.09 6.74
N ALA A 81 4.14 5.37 5.94
CA ALA A 81 2.73 5.08 6.18
C ALA A 81 2.35 3.77 5.46
N ALA A 82 1.33 3.10 5.98
CA ALA A 82 0.76 1.90 5.37
C ALA A 82 -0.77 1.96 5.43
N SER A 83 -1.42 1.33 4.45
CA SER A 83 -2.87 1.16 4.40
C SER A 83 -3.21 -0.33 4.35
N THR A 84 -3.74 -0.86 5.45
CA THR A 84 -4.25 -2.23 5.54
C THR A 84 -5.49 -2.39 4.67
N LEU A 85 -5.93 -3.62 4.42
CA LEU A 85 -7.18 -3.90 3.69
C LEU A 85 -8.38 -3.23 4.37
N LEU A 86 -8.49 -3.37 5.69
CA LEU A 86 -9.54 -2.75 6.49
C LEU A 86 -9.54 -1.22 6.33
N ARG A 87 -8.37 -0.60 6.50
CA ARG A 87 -8.22 0.86 6.35
C ARG A 87 -8.54 1.33 4.93
N GLY A 88 -7.99 0.67 3.91
CA GLY A 88 -8.19 1.03 2.51
C GLY A 88 -9.64 0.89 2.07
N ILE A 89 -10.36 -0.15 2.55
CA ILE A 89 -11.80 -0.29 2.30
C ILE A 89 -12.56 0.82 3.02
N HIS A 90 -12.28 1.08 4.30
CA HIS A 90 -12.91 2.15 5.08
C HIS A 90 -12.76 3.53 4.41
N GLU A 91 -11.58 3.85 3.90
CA GLU A 91 -11.32 5.11 3.20
C GLU A 91 -12.01 5.20 1.82
N LYS A 92 -12.36 4.06 1.20
CA LYS A 92 -12.88 4.01 -0.17
C LYS A 92 -14.39 3.91 -0.28
N VAL A 93 -15.06 3.31 0.70
CA VAL A 93 -16.51 3.12 0.69
C VAL A 93 -17.26 4.41 1.04
N SER A 94 -18.56 4.43 0.77
CA SER A 94 -19.41 5.52 1.22
C SER A 94 -19.39 5.61 2.75
N PRO A 95 -19.33 6.82 3.36
CA PRO A 95 -19.48 7.00 4.80
C PRO A 95 -20.80 6.45 5.37
N LYS A 96 -21.79 6.16 4.50
CA LYS A 96 -23.07 5.53 4.88
C LYS A 96 -23.01 4.00 4.91
N THR A 97 -22.01 3.39 4.30
CA THR A 97 -21.85 1.93 4.29
C THR A 97 -21.41 1.47 5.67
N LYS A 98 -22.18 0.58 6.29
CA LYS A 98 -21.85 0.00 7.60
C LYS A 98 -20.73 -1.02 7.42
N LEU A 99 -19.58 -0.78 8.05
CA LEU A 99 -18.47 -1.73 8.05
C LEU A 99 -18.48 -2.56 9.32
N TYR A 100 -18.40 -3.88 9.14
CA TYR A 100 -18.20 -4.85 10.20
C TYR A 100 -16.83 -5.50 10.00
N TYR A 101 -16.06 -5.62 11.07
CA TYR A 101 -14.78 -6.31 11.06
C TYR A 101 -14.79 -7.46 12.07
N ALA A 102 -14.25 -8.59 11.67
CA ALA A 102 -13.89 -9.68 12.58
C ALA A 102 -12.58 -10.31 12.10
N GLN A 103 -11.63 -10.55 13.01
CA GLN A 103 -10.40 -11.26 12.64
C GLN A 103 -10.69 -12.67 12.13
N GLY A 104 -11.75 -13.31 12.65
CA GLY A 104 -12.07 -14.70 12.38
C GLY A 104 -11.33 -15.64 13.32
N SER A 105 -11.08 -16.87 12.84
CA SER A 105 -10.41 -17.96 13.57
C SER A 105 -9.21 -18.47 12.81
#